data_AF-A0A538TNP1-F1
#
_entry.id   AF-A0A538TNP1-F1
#
_cell.length_a   1.000
_cell.length_b   1.000
_cell.length_c   1.000
_cell.angle_alpha   90.00
_cell.angle_beta   90.00
_cell.angle_gamma   90.00
#
_symmetry.space_group_name_H-M   'P 1'
#
loop_
_entity.id
_entity.type
_entity.pdbx_description
1 polymer ?
#
loop_
_entity_poly.entity_id
_entity_poly.type
_entity_poly.pdbx_seq_one_letter_code
_entity_poly.pdbx_strand_id
1 'polypeptide(L)'
;MLFRATARLVETPSGRALWAGKVDLRFEDIFEVQDQVAHGIAEAMTARLSAEESRKSRGPEPKKFTPSPEAYELLLRGLEAQRAGTKEGFLRASREFERAVMVEPGYARAWSHLGSVYQGMVDSGYESDPAWYAKAEEAIQRARSLDPEDAQASFATAALHVVFGRKREAFQELLRARRKTPNQPLVYHYFAYVFRLCDMMDEAMSAERHAQDLDPNLPWASWGAARIHLLRGNVAGAEGELERVRRRLSNHPQLGYFEGALLVEQRKYAEAVEHYKTRVDPEEVTGSAYFDRAFARLRAGDVAAAMSDLPHIEAHGMIDMDFASDAAALWGHLGDRDKAFRFLDRAVELGNDALTKYRKDELFGPLHGDPRWEPFLSGVRRRIETYRREFRWPLPE
;
A
#
# COMPACT_ATOMS: atom_id res chain seq x y z
N MET A 1 7.65 36.63 -18.91
CA MET A 1 9.07 36.42 -19.32
C MET A 1 9.13 35.10 -20.10
N LEU A 2 9.92 34.99 -21.17
CA LEU A 2 10.11 33.72 -21.90
C LEU A 2 11.38 33.03 -21.38
N PHE A 3 11.26 31.78 -20.95
CA PHE A 3 12.39 30.95 -20.53
C PHE A 3 12.51 29.76 -21.45
N ARG A 4 13.74 29.35 -21.76
CA ARG A 4 14.01 28.16 -22.56
C ARG A 4 14.59 27.09 -21.65
N ALA A 5 13.85 26.02 -21.42
CA ALA A 5 14.34 24.84 -20.72
C ALA A 5 14.86 23.82 -21.74
N THR A 6 15.92 23.10 -21.38
CA THR A 6 16.38 21.94 -22.16
C THR A 6 16.20 20.70 -21.32
N ALA A 7 15.29 19.82 -21.73
CA ALA A 7 15.06 18.55 -21.07
C ALA A 7 15.88 17.47 -21.77
N ARG A 8 16.48 16.56 -21.01
CA ARG A 8 17.20 15.40 -21.54
C ARG A 8 16.68 14.14 -20.89
N LEU A 9 16.29 13.19 -21.72
CA LEU A 9 16.05 11.82 -21.28
C LEU A 9 17.38 11.08 -21.34
N VAL A 10 17.79 10.44 -20.25
CA VAL A 10 19.04 9.68 -20.18
C VAL A 10 18.77 8.25 -19.73
N GLU A 11 19.54 7.31 -20.27
CA GLU A 11 19.57 5.91 -19.85
C GLU A 11 20.39 5.82 -18.56
N THR A 12 19.75 5.47 -17.45
CA THR A 12 20.35 5.50 -16.11
C THR A 12 21.63 4.67 -15.95
N PRO A 13 21.74 3.45 -16.55
CA PRO A 13 22.97 2.65 -16.43
C PRO A 13 24.18 3.21 -17.21
N SER A 14 23.95 3.91 -18.33
CA SER A 14 25.01 4.31 -19.26
C SER A 14 25.25 5.83 -19.32
N GLY A 15 24.35 6.63 -18.73
CA GLY A 15 24.33 8.09 -18.86
C GLY A 15 24.03 8.59 -20.28
N ARG A 16 23.72 7.67 -21.21
CA ARG A 16 23.51 7.99 -22.62
C ARG A 16 22.26 8.83 -22.78
N ALA A 17 22.39 9.99 -23.43
CA ALA A 17 21.23 10.76 -23.83
C ALA A 17 20.39 9.96 -24.83
N LEU A 18 19.17 9.66 -24.43
CA LEU A 18 18.14 9.03 -25.24
C LEU A 18 17.35 10.05 -26.03
N TRP A 19 17.20 11.25 -25.48
CA TRP A 19 16.55 12.39 -26.13
C TRP A 19 17.03 13.69 -25.49
N ALA A 20 17.00 14.77 -26.26
CA ALA A 20 17.19 16.13 -25.78
C ALA A 20 16.23 17.03 -26.55
N GLY A 21 15.40 17.80 -25.85
CA GLY A 21 14.48 18.76 -26.45
C GLY A 21 14.50 20.10 -25.75
N LYS A 22 14.15 21.14 -26.52
CA LYS A 22 14.00 22.49 -26.02
C LYS A 22 12.51 22.74 -25.80
N VAL A 23 12.16 23.24 -24.62
CA VAL A 23 10.80 23.68 -24.29
C VAL A 23 10.86 25.18 -24.08
N ASP A 24 10.13 25.92 -24.92
CA ASP A 24 10.02 27.38 -24.83
C ASP A 24 8.82 27.75 -23.96
N LEU A 25 9.11 28.17 -22.73
CA LEU A 25 8.17 28.38 -21.64
C LEU A 25 7.76 29.85 -21.58
N ARG A 26 6.44 30.12 -21.54
CA ARG A 26 5.90 31.44 -21.22
C ARG A 26 5.58 31.49 -19.72
N PHE A 27 6.26 32.38 -19.00
CA PHE A 27 6.13 32.55 -17.55
C PHE A 27 4.92 33.43 -17.24
N GLU A 28 3.73 32.87 -17.40
CA GLU A 28 2.47 33.47 -16.96
C GLU A 28 1.82 32.57 -15.88
N ASP A 29 2.02 31.26 -15.97
CA ASP A 29 1.66 30.28 -14.94
C ASP A 29 2.73 29.16 -14.84
N ILE A 30 3.20 28.86 -13.63
CA ILE A 30 4.19 27.79 -13.39
C ILE A 30 3.62 26.39 -13.68
N PHE A 31 2.30 26.23 -13.72
CA PHE A 31 1.64 24.97 -14.07
C PHE A 31 1.65 24.70 -15.59
N GLU A 32 1.57 25.73 -16.45
CA GLU A 32 1.73 25.54 -17.91
C GLU A 32 3.12 25.02 -18.28
N VAL A 33 4.13 25.32 -17.47
CA VAL A 33 5.50 24.85 -17.66
C VAL A 33 5.62 23.34 -17.44
N GLN A 34 4.98 22.83 -16.38
CA GLN A 34 4.97 21.40 -16.08
C GLN A 34 4.28 20.62 -17.21
N ASP A 35 3.16 21.15 -17.69
CA ASP A 35 2.37 20.57 -18.77
C ASP A 35 3.18 20.46 -20.07
N GLN A 36 3.86 21.52 -20.49
CA GLN A 36 4.67 21.50 -21.72
C GLN A 36 5.87 20.55 -21.63
N VAL A 37 6.49 20.44 -20.44
CA VAL A 37 7.60 19.50 -20.21
C VAL A 37 7.10 18.05 -20.21
N ALA A 38 5.98 17.77 -19.54
CA ALA A 38 5.37 16.45 -19.51
C ALA A 38 4.98 15.98 -20.92
N HIS A 39 4.34 16.86 -21.70
CA HIS A 39 3.98 16.61 -23.09
C HIS A 39 5.19 16.28 -23.97
N GLY A 40 6.25 17.11 -23.92
CA GLY A 40 7.45 16.88 -24.73
C GLY A 40 8.19 15.58 -24.37
N ILE A 41 8.20 15.19 -23.09
CA ILE A 41 8.74 13.89 -22.65
C ILE A 41 7.86 12.75 -23.19
N ALA A 42 6.54 12.90 -23.17
CA ALA A 42 5.60 11.89 -23.64
C ALA A 42 5.71 11.64 -25.14
N GLU A 43 5.80 12.69 -25.96
CA GLU A 43 6.04 12.57 -27.40
C GLU A 43 7.35 11.82 -27.69
N ALA A 44 8.44 12.20 -27.00
CA ALA A 44 9.75 11.60 -27.18
C ALA A 44 9.78 10.10 -26.80
N MET A 45 9.14 9.74 -25.68
CA MET A 45 9.04 8.35 -25.23
C MET A 45 8.21 7.50 -26.19
N THR A 46 7.06 8.01 -26.62
CA THR A 46 6.15 7.32 -27.53
C THR A 46 6.78 7.06 -28.89
N ALA A 47 7.48 8.06 -29.44
CA ALA A 47 8.21 7.92 -30.70
C ALA A 47 9.32 6.86 -30.61
N ARG A 48 10.00 6.77 -29.46
CA ARG A 48 11.02 5.75 -29.23
C ARG A 48 10.42 4.35 -29.12
N LEU A 49 9.34 4.17 -28.36
CA LEU A 49 8.66 2.87 -28.22
C LEU A 49 8.22 2.35 -29.60
N SER A 50 7.61 3.23 -30.40
CA SER A 50 7.24 2.93 -31.79
C SER A 50 8.44 2.48 -32.65
N ALA A 51 9.59 3.14 -32.50
CA ALA A 51 10.81 2.81 -33.24
C ALA A 51 11.44 1.49 -32.78
N GLU A 52 11.42 1.18 -31.48
CA GLU A 52 11.88 -0.10 -30.93
C GLU A 52 10.98 -1.26 -31.35
N GLU A 53 9.66 -1.06 -31.33
CA GLU A 53 8.68 -2.03 -31.85
C GLU A 53 8.90 -2.31 -33.32
N SER A 54 9.09 -1.27 -34.14
CA SER A 54 9.38 -1.42 -35.57
C SER A 54 10.65 -2.21 -35.83
N ARG A 55 11.70 -2.04 -34.99
CA ARG A 55 12.96 -2.80 -35.09
C ARG A 55 12.81 -4.27 -34.68
N LYS A 56 12.01 -4.55 -33.65
CA LYS A 56 11.78 -5.93 -33.13
C LYS A 56 10.76 -6.72 -33.94
N SER A 57 9.82 -6.05 -34.62
CA SER A 57 8.76 -6.66 -35.45
C SER A 57 9.25 -7.36 -36.74
N ARG A 58 10.57 -7.57 -36.91
CA ARG A 58 11.13 -8.37 -38.02
C ARG A 58 10.97 -9.88 -37.82
N GLY A 59 10.47 -10.34 -36.67
CA GLY A 59 10.12 -11.73 -36.38
C GLY A 59 8.64 -11.92 -36.01
N PRO A 60 8.17 -13.15 -35.75
CA PRO A 60 6.76 -13.48 -35.46
C PRO A 60 6.26 -13.04 -34.06
N GLU A 61 6.98 -12.16 -33.36
CA GLU A 61 6.55 -11.68 -32.04
C GLU A 61 5.34 -10.73 -32.15
N PRO A 62 4.36 -10.81 -31.22
CA PRO A 62 3.23 -9.90 -31.21
C PRO A 62 3.70 -8.44 -31.08
N LYS A 63 3.08 -7.54 -31.84
CA LYS A 63 3.34 -6.10 -31.73
C LYS A 63 3.00 -5.66 -30.30
N LYS A 64 3.96 -5.01 -29.63
CA LYS A 64 3.68 -4.32 -28.36
C LYS A 64 2.79 -3.10 -28.64
N PHE A 65 2.01 -2.72 -27.64
CA PHE A 65 1.10 -1.59 -27.71
C PHE A 65 1.84 -0.30 -27.36
N THR A 66 1.75 0.70 -28.25
CA THR A 66 2.26 2.05 -28.00
C THR A 66 1.08 3.03 -27.79
N PRO A 67 0.99 3.72 -26.64
CA PRO A 67 -0.09 4.68 -26.36
C PRO A 67 0.07 5.97 -27.16
N SER A 68 -0.97 6.80 -27.24
CA SER A 68 -0.84 8.18 -27.70
C SER A 68 0.01 9.02 -26.71
N PRO A 69 0.68 10.10 -27.17
CA PRO A 69 1.40 11.00 -26.27
C PRO A 69 0.52 11.57 -25.14
N GLU A 70 -0.73 11.91 -25.45
CA GLU A 70 -1.70 12.40 -24.46
C GLU A 70 -1.98 11.35 -23.37
N ALA A 71 -2.28 10.10 -23.75
CA ALA A 71 -2.53 9.03 -22.79
C ALA A 71 -1.29 8.71 -21.95
N TYR A 72 -0.09 8.78 -22.54
CA TYR A 72 1.16 8.59 -21.83
C TYR A 72 1.44 9.72 -20.84
N GLU A 73 1.15 10.97 -21.21
CA GLU A 73 1.29 12.14 -20.34
C GLU A 73 0.35 12.04 -19.13
N LEU A 74 -0.92 11.70 -19.35
CA LEU A 74 -1.91 11.48 -18.29
C LEU A 74 -1.45 10.37 -17.33
N LEU A 75 -0.89 9.28 -17.85
CA LEU A 75 -0.27 8.25 -17.01
C LEU A 75 0.85 8.83 -16.14
N LEU A 76 1.77 9.62 -16.71
CA LEU A 76 2.89 10.19 -15.95
C LEU A 76 2.40 11.14 -14.83
N ARG A 77 1.40 11.98 -15.11
CA ARG A 77 0.79 12.86 -14.10
C ARG A 77 0.14 12.06 -12.97
N GLY A 78 -0.58 10.99 -13.30
CA GLY A 78 -1.18 10.10 -12.30
C GLY A 78 -0.12 9.41 -11.43
N LEU A 79 0.98 8.93 -12.05
CA LEU A 79 2.09 8.31 -11.32
C LEU A 79 2.81 9.29 -10.38
N GLU A 80 2.96 10.55 -10.79
CA GLU A 80 3.52 11.60 -9.95
C GLU A 80 2.62 11.85 -8.74
N ALA A 81 1.32 12.06 -8.96
CA ALA A 81 0.37 12.32 -7.89
C ALA A 81 0.27 11.15 -6.89
N GLN A 82 0.35 9.91 -7.39
CA GLN A 82 0.31 8.70 -6.55
C GLN A 82 1.51 8.58 -5.61
N ARG A 83 2.69 9.12 -5.97
CA ARG A 83 3.91 9.00 -5.15
C ARG A 83 3.78 9.64 -3.77
N ALA A 84 2.94 10.66 -3.64
CA ALA A 84 2.73 11.35 -2.37
C ALA A 84 2.09 10.44 -1.30
N GLY A 85 1.34 9.41 -1.71
CA GLY A 85 0.68 8.49 -0.77
C GLY A 85 -0.37 9.14 0.13
N THR A 86 -0.89 10.31 -0.26
CA THR A 86 -1.93 11.05 0.47
C THR A 86 -3.29 10.86 -0.19
N LYS A 87 -4.38 11.14 0.55
CA LYS A 87 -5.75 11.12 0.01
C LYS A 87 -5.89 11.97 -1.24
N GLU A 88 -5.40 13.21 -1.20
CA GLU A 88 -5.46 14.12 -2.34
C GLU A 88 -4.64 13.60 -3.52
N GLY A 89 -3.45 13.04 -3.25
CA GLY A 89 -2.59 12.42 -4.27
C GLY A 89 -3.28 11.27 -4.98
N PHE A 90 -3.93 10.36 -4.24
CA PHE A 90 -4.71 9.27 -4.85
C PHE A 90 -5.93 9.77 -5.62
N LEU A 91 -6.67 10.76 -5.11
CA LEU A 91 -7.80 11.34 -5.84
C LEU A 91 -7.35 12.02 -7.14
N ARG A 92 -6.23 12.76 -7.13
CA ARG A 92 -5.65 13.31 -8.36
C ARG A 92 -5.21 12.20 -9.32
N ALA A 93 -4.49 11.18 -8.82
CA ALA A 93 -4.03 10.07 -9.62
C ALA A 93 -5.19 9.32 -10.30
N SER A 94 -6.28 9.05 -9.57
CA SER A 94 -7.47 8.39 -10.13
C SER A 94 -8.06 9.16 -11.30
N ARG A 95 -8.21 10.50 -11.19
CA ARG A 95 -8.72 11.34 -12.27
C ARG A 95 -7.83 11.32 -13.51
N GLU A 96 -6.51 11.38 -13.34
CA GLU A 96 -5.59 11.33 -14.49
C GLU A 96 -5.59 9.96 -15.16
N PHE A 97 -5.65 8.86 -14.40
CA PHE A 97 -5.75 7.52 -14.96
C PHE A 97 -7.10 7.25 -15.62
N GLU A 98 -8.21 7.72 -15.05
CA GLU A 98 -9.54 7.69 -15.66
C GLU A 98 -9.53 8.41 -17.02
N ARG A 99 -8.93 9.60 -17.08
CA ARG A 99 -8.75 10.33 -18.35
C ARG A 99 -7.89 9.55 -19.34
N ALA A 100 -6.78 8.95 -18.88
CA ALA A 100 -5.90 8.17 -19.74
C ALA A 100 -6.65 7.00 -20.40
N VAL A 101 -7.48 6.27 -19.65
CA VAL A 101 -8.24 5.13 -20.20
C VAL A 101 -9.47 5.57 -21.01
N MET A 102 -9.99 6.78 -20.80
CA MET A 102 -11.02 7.35 -21.68
C MET A 102 -10.44 7.77 -23.04
N VAL A 103 -9.25 8.38 -23.05
CA VAL A 103 -8.55 8.79 -24.28
C VAL A 103 -8.03 7.57 -25.05
N GLU A 104 -7.48 6.58 -24.33
CA GLU A 104 -6.91 5.38 -24.93
C GLU A 104 -7.37 4.11 -24.18
N PRO A 105 -8.55 3.57 -24.51
CA PRO A 105 -9.11 2.40 -23.82
C PRO A 105 -8.28 1.12 -23.94
N GLY A 106 -7.35 1.07 -24.90
CA GLY A 106 -6.40 -0.03 -25.09
C GLY A 106 -5.18 0.03 -24.17
N TYR A 107 -5.00 1.09 -23.39
CA TYR A 107 -3.78 1.30 -22.62
C TYR A 107 -3.75 0.49 -21.31
N ALA A 108 -3.34 -0.78 -21.40
CA ALA A 108 -3.31 -1.72 -20.28
C ALA A 108 -2.65 -1.17 -19.01
N ARG A 109 -1.52 -0.46 -19.16
CA ARG A 109 -0.79 0.12 -18.02
C ARG A 109 -1.57 1.22 -17.30
N ALA A 110 -2.36 2.03 -18.01
CA ALA A 110 -3.22 3.01 -17.36
C ALA A 110 -4.33 2.33 -16.54
N TRP A 111 -4.93 1.26 -17.09
CA TRP A 111 -5.91 0.44 -16.36
C TRP A 111 -5.33 -0.21 -15.09
N SER A 112 -4.11 -0.76 -15.14
CA SER A 112 -3.51 -1.41 -13.96
C SER A 112 -3.15 -0.40 -12.87
N HIS A 113 -2.68 0.80 -13.23
CA HIS A 113 -2.46 1.88 -12.27
C HIS A 113 -3.78 2.47 -11.73
N LEU A 114 -4.83 2.57 -12.54
CA LEU A 114 -6.16 2.99 -12.09
C LEU A 114 -6.67 2.06 -10.98
N GLY A 115 -6.63 0.75 -11.21
CA GLY A 115 -7.05 -0.22 -10.20
C GLY A 115 -6.17 -0.19 -8.95
N SER A 116 -4.86 0.02 -9.10
CA SER A 116 -3.95 0.17 -7.97
C SER A 116 -4.28 1.39 -7.10
N VAL A 117 -4.73 2.50 -7.69
CA VAL A 117 -5.14 3.70 -6.94
C VAL A 117 -6.47 3.49 -6.24
N TYR A 118 -7.45 2.87 -6.89
CA TYR A 118 -8.71 2.52 -6.25
C TYR A 118 -8.50 1.60 -5.03
N GLN A 119 -7.62 0.61 -5.16
CA GLN A 119 -7.21 -0.20 -4.03
C GLN A 119 -6.49 0.63 -2.96
N GLY A 120 -5.52 1.47 -3.34
CA GLY A 120 -4.75 2.29 -2.40
C GLY A 120 -5.58 3.24 -1.55
N MET A 121 -6.73 3.72 -2.06
CA MET A 121 -7.71 4.50 -1.28
C MET A 121 -8.25 3.71 -0.08
N VAL A 122 -8.54 2.43 -0.26
CA VAL A 122 -9.07 1.57 0.81
C VAL A 122 -7.96 1.10 1.74
N ASP A 123 -6.85 0.61 1.17
CA ASP A 123 -5.72 0.06 1.95
C ASP A 123 -5.06 1.11 2.85
N SER A 124 -5.16 2.39 2.48
CA SER A 124 -4.68 3.52 3.30
C SER A 124 -5.74 4.02 4.30
N GLY A 125 -6.94 3.44 4.30
CA GLY A 125 -8.06 3.79 5.18
C GLY A 125 -8.73 5.12 4.83
N TYR A 126 -8.62 5.60 3.58
CA TYR A 126 -9.31 6.82 3.13
C TYR A 126 -10.76 6.55 2.72
N GLU A 127 -11.08 5.30 2.40
CA GLU A 127 -12.40 4.83 2.00
C GLU A 127 -12.71 3.45 2.60
N SER A 128 -13.99 3.18 2.87
CA SER A 128 -14.48 1.89 3.40
C SER A 128 -15.61 1.27 2.61
N ASP A 129 -16.04 1.89 1.50
CA ASP A 129 -17.06 1.30 0.64
C ASP A 129 -16.45 0.12 -0.17
N PRO A 130 -16.99 -1.11 -0.05
CA PRO A 130 -16.53 -2.26 -0.84
C PRO A 130 -16.54 -2.03 -2.36
N ALA A 131 -17.33 -1.07 -2.86
CA ALA A 131 -17.38 -0.71 -4.27
C ALA A 131 -16.02 -0.23 -4.81
N TRP A 132 -15.13 0.31 -3.97
CA TRP A 132 -13.78 0.68 -4.41
C TRP A 132 -12.93 -0.53 -4.80
N TYR A 133 -13.02 -1.64 -4.05
CA TYR A 133 -12.37 -2.89 -4.45
C TYR A 133 -12.99 -3.49 -5.71
N ALA A 134 -14.30 -3.36 -5.90
CA ALA A 134 -14.95 -3.79 -7.15
C ALA A 134 -14.44 -2.99 -8.36
N LYS A 135 -14.31 -1.66 -8.24
CA LYS A 135 -13.71 -0.81 -9.28
C LYS A 135 -12.25 -1.19 -9.55
N ALA A 136 -11.48 -1.47 -8.48
CA ALA A 136 -10.10 -1.91 -8.61
C ALA A 136 -10.01 -3.23 -9.40
N GLU A 137 -10.83 -4.21 -9.04
CA GLU A 137 -10.89 -5.51 -9.72
C GLU A 137 -11.26 -5.37 -11.19
N GLU A 138 -12.28 -4.57 -11.52
CA GLU A 138 -12.69 -4.31 -12.92
C GLU A 138 -11.53 -3.71 -13.73
N ALA A 139 -10.88 -2.66 -13.22
CA ALA A 139 -9.77 -2.01 -13.90
C ALA A 139 -8.57 -2.95 -14.09
N ILE A 140 -8.23 -3.76 -13.07
CA ILE A 140 -7.13 -4.73 -13.13
C ILE A 140 -7.46 -5.87 -14.10
N GLN A 141 -8.69 -6.38 -14.10
CA GLN A 141 -9.13 -7.38 -15.08
C GLN A 141 -9.07 -6.83 -16.50
N ARG A 142 -9.46 -5.57 -16.70
CA ARG A 142 -9.34 -4.91 -18.01
C ARG A 142 -7.88 -4.81 -18.45
N ALA A 143 -6.97 -4.37 -17.58
CA ALA A 143 -5.54 -4.33 -17.86
C ALA A 143 -5.00 -5.69 -18.31
N ARG A 144 -5.34 -6.77 -17.58
CA ARG A 144 -4.91 -8.14 -17.91
C ARG A 144 -5.49 -8.66 -19.22
N SER A 145 -6.70 -8.25 -19.58
CA SER A 145 -7.32 -8.62 -20.86
C SER A 145 -6.61 -7.98 -22.05
N LEU A 146 -6.04 -6.78 -21.84
CA LEU A 146 -5.34 -5.99 -22.85
C LEU A 146 -3.88 -6.41 -22.98
N ASP A 147 -3.20 -6.61 -21.85
CA ASP A 147 -1.83 -7.08 -21.78
C ASP A 147 -1.66 -8.06 -20.61
N PRO A 148 -1.76 -9.39 -20.87
CA PRO A 148 -1.48 -10.41 -19.86
C PRO A 148 -0.05 -10.35 -19.33
N GLU A 149 0.85 -9.70 -20.07
CA GLU A 149 2.25 -9.58 -19.71
C GLU A 149 2.56 -8.32 -18.87
N ASP A 150 1.58 -7.44 -18.62
CA ASP A 150 1.79 -6.23 -17.82
C ASP A 150 2.20 -6.56 -16.37
N ALA A 151 3.40 -6.11 -16.00
CA ALA A 151 3.96 -6.36 -14.68
C ALA A 151 3.18 -5.63 -13.58
N GLN A 152 2.69 -4.43 -13.88
CA GLN A 152 1.88 -3.67 -12.93
C GLN A 152 0.53 -4.34 -12.68
N ALA A 153 -0.11 -4.90 -13.71
CA ALA A 153 -1.33 -5.68 -13.56
C ALA A 153 -1.11 -6.95 -12.71
N SER A 154 0.03 -7.62 -12.88
CA SER A 154 0.41 -8.77 -12.04
C SER A 154 0.56 -8.34 -10.57
N PHE A 155 1.27 -7.24 -10.31
CA PHE A 155 1.39 -6.66 -8.96
C PHE A 155 0.04 -6.25 -8.37
N ALA A 156 -0.79 -5.52 -9.11
CA ALA A 156 -2.09 -5.05 -8.64
C ALA A 156 -3.06 -6.22 -8.36
N THR A 157 -2.99 -7.28 -9.16
CA THR A 157 -3.73 -8.53 -8.88
C THR A 157 -3.27 -9.16 -7.57
N ALA A 158 -1.95 -9.20 -7.34
CA ALA A 158 -1.42 -9.74 -6.09
C ALA A 158 -1.91 -8.93 -4.89
N ALA A 159 -1.89 -7.60 -5.01
CA ALA A 159 -2.38 -6.68 -4.00
C ALA A 159 -3.86 -6.92 -3.67
N LEU A 160 -4.72 -7.12 -4.67
CA LEU A 160 -6.13 -7.51 -4.45
C LEU A 160 -6.27 -8.88 -3.77
N HIS A 161 -5.43 -9.85 -4.14
CA HIS A 161 -5.44 -11.15 -3.50
C HIS A 161 -5.06 -11.09 -2.01
N VAL A 162 -4.18 -10.15 -1.62
CA VAL A 162 -3.84 -9.94 -0.20
C VAL A 162 -5.08 -9.54 0.60
N VAL A 163 -5.82 -8.51 0.14
CA VAL A 163 -6.98 -7.96 0.87
C VAL A 163 -8.17 -8.92 0.90
N PHE A 164 -8.31 -9.78 -0.12
CA PHE A 164 -9.33 -10.82 -0.15
C PHE A 164 -8.94 -12.12 0.58
N GLY A 165 -7.84 -12.11 1.34
CA GLY A 165 -7.36 -13.27 2.10
C GLY A 165 -6.78 -14.41 1.25
N ARG A 166 -6.64 -14.22 -0.07
CA ARG A 166 -6.13 -15.19 -1.06
C ARG A 166 -4.60 -15.21 -1.07
N LYS A 167 -3.99 -15.55 0.06
CA LYS A 167 -2.55 -15.38 0.30
C LYS A 167 -1.67 -16.22 -0.64
N ARG A 168 -2.13 -17.41 -1.05
CA ARG A 168 -1.39 -18.26 -2.00
C ARG A 168 -1.34 -17.64 -3.38
N GLU A 169 -2.49 -17.15 -3.85
CA GLU A 169 -2.64 -16.49 -5.12
C GLU A 169 -1.86 -15.17 -5.15
N ALA A 170 -1.91 -14.40 -4.06
CA ALA A 170 -1.08 -13.20 -3.88
C ALA A 170 0.41 -13.53 -4.03
N PHE A 171 0.90 -14.55 -3.30
CA PHE A 171 2.31 -14.96 -3.37
C PHE A 171 2.73 -15.36 -4.79
N GLN A 172 1.89 -16.12 -5.52
CA GLN A 172 2.18 -16.52 -6.90
C GLN A 172 2.20 -15.34 -7.88
N GLU A 173 1.29 -14.38 -7.73
CA GLU A 173 1.27 -13.18 -8.56
C GLU A 173 2.44 -12.24 -8.24
N LEU A 174 2.88 -12.15 -6.97
CA LEU A 174 4.12 -11.44 -6.62
C LEU A 174 5.36 -12.10 -7.25
N LEU A 175 5.42 -13.43 -7.32
CA LEU A 175 6.49 -14.14 -8.04
C LEU A 175 6.48 -13.83 -9.55
N ARG A 176 5.30 -13.67 -10.16
CA ARG A 176 5.15 -13.25 -11.56
C ARG A 176 5.60 -11.81 -11.76
N ALA A 177 5.13 -10.88 -10.91
CA ALA A 177 5.53 -9.49 -10.94
C ALA A 177 7.06 -9.35 -10.80
N ARG A 178 7.66 -9.98 -9.79
CA ARG A 178 9.10 -9.97 -9.55
C ARG A 178 9.92 -10.43 -10.76
N ARG A 179 9.50 -11.49 -11.46
CA ARG A 179 10.21 -11.97 -12.65
C ARG A 179 10.29 -10.92 -13.77
N LYS A 180 9.31 -10.02 -13.84
CA LYS A 180 9.23 -8.97 -14.86
C LYS A 180 9.85 -7.65 -14.40
N THR A 181 9.71 -7.35 -13.12
CA THR A 181 10.18 -6.11 -12.49
C THR A 181 10.99 -6.41 -11.22
N PRO A 182 12.18 -7.06 -11.34
CA PRO A 182 12.95 -7.54 -10.20
C PRO A 182 13.43 -6.42 -9.26
N ASN A 183 13.45 -5.17 -9.74
CA ASN A 183 13.86 -3.98 -8.98
C ASN A 183 12.66 -3.09 -8.59
N GLN A 184 11.43 -3.60 -8.59
CA GLN A 184 10.26 -2.83 -8.16
C GLN A 184 10.06 -2.98 -6.63
N PRO A 185 10.32 -1.95 -5.82
CA PRO A 185 10.33 -2.08 -4.37
C PRO A 185 8.95 -2.44 -3.78
N LEU A 186 7.86 -1.96 -4.40
CA LEU A 186 6.49 -2.29 -3.98
C LEU A 186 6.19 -3.79 -4.03
N VAL A 187 6.80 -4.56 -4.96
CA VAL A 187 6.61 -6.02 -5.02
C VAL A 187 7.14 -6.67 -3.74
N TYR A 188 8.28 -6.18 -3.23
CA TYR A 188 8.90 -6.71 -2.00
C TYR A 188 8.18 -6.25 -0.74
N HIS A 189 7.67 -5.02 -0.72
CA HIS A 189 6.76 -4.57 0.33
C HIS A 189 5.51 -5.47 0.43
N TYR A 190 4.92 -5.88 -0.70
CA TYR A 190 3.77 -6.78 -0.68
C TYR A 190 4.14 -8.24 -0.35
N PHE A 191 5.36 -8.70 -0.67
CA PHE A 191 5.86 -9.95 -0.11
C PHE A 191 5.93 -9.85 1.43
N ALA A 192 6.47 -8.75 1.95
CA ALA A 192 6.53 -8.52 3.39
C ALA A 192 5.13 -8.49 4.03
N TYR A 193 4.15 -7.87 3.35
CA TYR A 193 2.77 -7.84 3.81
C TYR A 193 2.19 -9.26 3.89
N VAL A 194 2.33 -10.08 2.83
CA VAL A 194 1.90 -11.49 2.86
C VAL A 194 2.58 -12.25 4.01
N PHE A 195 3.89 -12.10 4.18
CA PHE A 195 4.62 -12.77 5.25
C PHE A 195 4.15 -12.34 6.64
N ARG A 196 3.91 -11.05 6.87
CA ARG A 196 3.37 -10.53 8.14
C ARG A 196 2.01 -11.15 8.47
N LEU A 197 1.11 -11.19 7.49
CA LEU A 197 -0.22 -11.80 7.65
C LEU A 197 -0.15 -13.32 7.90
N CYS A 198 0.93 -13.97 7.48
CA CYS A 198 1.21 -15.39 7.72
C CYS A 198 2.04 -15.66 8.98
N ASP A 199 2.28 -14.65 9.83
CA ASP A 199 3.16 -14.75 11.00
C ASP A 199 4.60 -15.22 10.68
N MET A 200 5.10 -14.83 9.51
CA MET A 200 6.47 -15.04 9.03
C MET A 200 7.26 -13.74 9.19
N MET A 201 7.44 -13.29 10.44
CA MET A 201 7.89 -11.93 10.76
C MET A 201 9.35 -11.65 10.35
N ASP A 202 10.22 -12.66 10.38
CA ASP A 202 11.62 -12.47 9.98
C ASP A 202 11.74 -12.37 8.45
N GLU A 203 11.00 -13.17 7.70
CA GLU A 203 10.86 -13.07 6.25
C GLU A 203 10.23 -11.74 5.84
N ALA A 204 9.21 -11.28 6.58
CA ALA A 204 8.59 -9.98 6.36
C ALA A 204 9.61 -8.84 6.52
N MET A 205 10.37 -8.82 7.62
CA MET A 205 11.43 -7.82 7.83
C MET A 205 12.52 -7.88 6.76
N SER A 206 12.90 -9.08 6.33
CA SER A 206 13.89 -9.25 5.27
C SER A 206 13.41 -8.69 3.94
N ALA A 207 12.13 -8.88 3.60
CA ALA A 207 11.54 -8.34 2.38
C ALA A 207 11.39 -6.81 2.43
N GLU A 208 11.03 -6.22 3.58
CA GLU A 208 11.00 -4.76 3.74
C GLU A 208 12.38 -4.14 3.58
N ARG A 209 13.41 -4.74 4.19
CA ARG A 209 14.79 -4.26 4.01
C ARG A 209 15.20 -4.25 2.55
N HIS A 210 14.86 -5.30 1.81
CA HIS A 210 15.14 -5.33 0.38
C HIS A 210 14.38 -4.24 -0.39
N ALA A 211 13.11 -3.98 -0.06
CA ALA A 211 12.36 -2.87 -0.63
C ALA A 211 13.02 -1.51 -0.34
N GLN A 212 13.50 -1.31 0.89
CA GLN A 212 14.22 -0.10 1.30
C GLN A 212 15.57 0.07 0.60
N ASP A 213 16.27 -1.03 0.31
CA ASP A 213 17.53 -1.02 -0.43
C ASP A 213 17.31 -0.63 -1.91
N LEU A 214 16.18 -1.05 -2.50
CA LEU A 214 15.80 -0.69 -3.87
C LEU A 214 15.32 0.76 -4.00
N ASP A 215 14.52 1.25 -3.06
CA ASP A 215 14.08 2.65 -3.00
C ASP A 215 14.00 3.17 -1.55
N PRO A 216 15.04 3.88 -1.09
CA PRO A 216 15.06 4.46 0.24
C PRO A 216 14.01 5.56 0.50
N ASN A 217 13.37 6.08 -0.56
CA ASN A 217 12.36 7.13 -0.50
C ASN A 217 10.93 6.57 -0.55
N LEU A 218 10.75 5.25 -0.70
CA LEU A 218 9.44 4.63 -0.64
C LEU A 218 8.97 4.57 0.84
N PRO A 219 7.97 5.37 1.25
CA PRO A 219 7.53 5.41 2.64
C PRO A 219 6.96 4.07 3.12
N TRP A 220 6.24 3.37 2.24
CA TRP A 220 5.51 2.13 2.55
C TRP A 220 6.38 1.05 3.19
N ALA A 221 7.60 0.87 2.70
CA ALA A 221 8.49 -0.15 3.25
C ALA A 221 8.94 0.16 4.69
N SER A 222 9.11 1.45 5.00
CA SER A 222 9.45 1.88 6.37
C SER A 222 8.24 1.79 7.29
N TRP A 223 7.02 2.06 6.81
CA TRP A 223 5.78 1.84 7.56
C TRP A 223 5.53 0.37 7.86
N GLY A 224 5.74 -0.50 6.88
CA GLY A 224 5.65 -1.95 7.05
C GLY A 224 6.67 -2.47 8.07
N ALA A 225 7.92 -2.03 7.97
CA ALA A 225 8.97 -2.36 8.96
C ALA A 225 8.61 -1.86 10.38
N ALA A 226 8.15 -0.61 10.52
CA ALA A 226 7.70 -0.06 11.79
C ALA A 226 6.54 -0.89 12.38
N ARG A 227 5.57 -1.29 11.55
CA ARG A 227 4.46 -2.15 11.98
C ARG A 227 4.95 -3.51 12.48
N ILE A 228 5.88 -4.15 11.78
CA ILE A 228 6.43 -5.45 12.22
C ILE A 228 7.18 -5.30 13.54
N HIS A 229 7.94 -4.20 13.71
CA HIS A 229 8.59 -3.88 14.98
C HIS A 229 7.59 -3.70 16.13
N LEU A 230 6.50 -2.95 15.92
CA LEU A 230 5.44 -2.76 16.92
C LEU A 230 4.73 -4.09 17.25
N LEU A 231 4.42 -4.92 16.26
CA LEU A 231 3.84 -6.25 16.50
C LEU A 231 4.72 -7.12 17.39
N ARG A 232 6.04 -7.03 17.22
CA ARG A 232 7.04 -7.74 18.03
C ARG A 232 7.39 -7.06 19.36
N GLY A 233 6.79 -5.91 19.69
CA GLY A 233 7.14 -5.11 20.86
C GLY A 233 8.56 -4.51 20.81
N ASN A 234 9.19 -4.47 19.63
CA ASN A 234 10.51 -3.87 19.44
C ASN A 234 10.38 -2.35 19.22
N VAL A 235 10.16 -1.63 20.31
CA VAL A 235 10.00 -0.18 20.35
C VAL A 235 11.18 0.55 19.70
N ALA A 236 12.42 0.18 20.02
CA ALA A 236 13.62 0.83 19.48
C ALA A 236 13.74 0.67 17.96
N GLY A 237 13.37 -0.50 17.43
CA GLY A 237 13.32 -0.73 15.99
C GLY A 237 12.27 0.14 15.30
N ALA A 238 11.07 0.23 15.88
CA ALA A 238 10.01 1.10 15.35
C ALA A 238 10.45 2.57 15.34
N GLU A 239 11.02 3.08 16.44
CA GLU A 239 11.57 4.45 16.52
C GLU A 239 12.61 4.72 15.42
N GLY A 240 13.50 3.77 15.16
CA GLY A 240 14.51 3.87 14.10
C GLY A 240 13.91 4.02 12.70
N GLU A 241 12.83 3.29 12.40
CA GLU A 241 12.10 3.42 11.13
C GLU A 241 11.36 4.75 11.03
N LEU A 242 10.74 5.24 12.12
CA LEU A 242 10.09 6.55 12.11
C LEU A 242 11.09 7.68 11.89
N GLU A 243 12.27 7.61 12.50
CA GLU A 243 13.35 8.59 12.27
C GLU A 243 13.91 8.51 10.84
N ARG A 244 13.95 7.32 10.25
CA ARG A 244 14.29 7.15 8.82
C ARG A 244 13.31 7.90 7.93
N VAL A 245 12.00 7.77 8.18
CA VAL A 245 10.99 8.49 7.39
C VAL A 245 11.02 9.98 7.66
N ARG A 246 11.12 10.40 8.93
CA ARG A 246 11.16 11.82 9.33
C ARG A 246 12.26 12.61 8.62
N ARG A 247 13.44 12.01 8.44
CA ARG A 247 14.57 12.64 7.74
C ARG A 247 14.33 12.84 6.24
N ARG A 248 13.42 12.08 5.63
CA ARG A 248 13.16 12.11 4.17
C ARG A 248 11.86 12.81 3.81
N LEU A 249 10.82 12.61 4.62
CA LEU A 249 9.45 13.06 4.38
C LEU A 249 8.98 13.86 5.61
N SER A 250 9.58 15.03 5.81
CA SER A 250 9.17 15.91 6.92
C SER A 250 7.69 16.28 6.75
N ASN A 251 6.90 16.09 7.82
CA ASN A 251 5.45 16.35 7.91
C ASN A 251 4.51 15.36 7.17
N HIS A 252 4.94 14.13 6.88
CA HIS A 252 4.01 13.10 6.38
C HIS A 252 2.96 12.74 7.47
N PRO A 253 1.63 12.76 7.19
CA PRO A 253 0.59 12.52 8.21
C PRO A 253 0.76 11.20 8.98
N GLN A 254 1.18 10.14 8.29
CA GLN A 254 1.43 8.83 8.94
C GLN A 254 2.52 8.84 10.03
N LEU A 255 3.44 9.81 10.05
CA LEU A 255 4.41 9.92 11.16
C LEU A 255 3.67 10.08 12.49
N GLY A 256 2.68 10.97 12.55
CA GLY A 256 1.90 11.20 13.76
C GLY A 256 1.14 9.95 14.22
N TYR A 257 0.66 9.14 13.27
CA TYR A 257 -0.07 7.90 13.59
C TYR A 257 0.83 6.85 14.23
N PHE A 258 2.00 6.60 13.64
CA PHE A 258 2.94 5.61 14.18
C PHE A 258 3.60 6.09 15.48
N GLU A 259 3.82 7.40 15.65
CA GLU A 259 4.25 7.97 16.93
C GLU A 259 3.22 7.71 18.05
N GLY A 260 1.93 7.88 17.74
CA GLY A 260 0.85 7.54 18.67
C GLY A 260 0.79 6.04 18.99
N ALA A 261 0.92 5.18 17.97
CA ALA A 261 0.94 3.73 18.12
C ALA A 261 2.14 3.27 18.98
N LEU A 262 3.29 3.94 18.86
CA LEU A 262 4.45 3.71 19.70
C LEU A 262 4.19 4.03 21.18
N LEU A 263 3.50 5.15 21.47
CA LEU A 263 3.08 5.50 22.83
C LEU A 263 2.12 4.46 23.40
N VAL A 264 1.19 3.95 22.59
CA VAL A 264 0.29 2.84 22.96
C VAL A 264 1.08 1.57 23.30
N GLU A 265 2.04 1.20 22.46
CA GLU A 265 2.92 0.04 22.69
C GLU A 265 3.74 0.20 23.99
N GLN A 266 4.21 1.41 24.27
CA GLN A 266 4.89 1.76 25.52
C GLN A 266 3.94 1.86 26.74
N ARG A 267 2.64 1.64 26.54
CA ARG A 267 1.56 1.76 27.55
C ARG A 267 1.42 3.17 28.14
N LYS A 268 1.89 4.19 27.43
CA LYS A 268 1.77 5.61 27.80
C LYS A 268 0.44 6.18 27.29
N TYR A 269 -0.67 5.61 27.76
CA TYR A 269 -1.99 5.87 27.18
C TYR A 269 -2.43 7.34 27.26
N ALA A 270 -2.17 8.01 28.39
CA ALA A 270 -2.49 9.44 28.54
C ALA A 270 -1.70 10.33 27.57
N GLU A 271 -0.41 10.04 27.40
CA GLU A 271 0.44 10.73 26.41
C GLU A 271 -0.03 10.44 24.98
N ALA A 272 -0.42 9.20 24.68
CA ALA A 272 -0.98 8.83 23.38
C ALA A 272 -2.28 9.60 23.06
N VAL A 273 -3.19 9.73 24.04
CA VAL A 273 -4.43 10.50 23.90
C VAL A 273 -4.14 11.96 23.56
N GLU A 274 -3.25 12.62 24.31
CA GLU A 274 -2.87 14.02 24.02
C GLU A 274 -2.10 14.16 22.70
N HIS A 275 -1.29 13.18 22.33
CA HIS A 275 -0.60 13.14 21.04
C HIS A 275 -1.60 13.08 19.87
N TYR A 276 -2.55 12.15 19.87
CA TYR A 276 -3.58 12.04 18.83
C TYR A 276 -4.50 13.27 18.76
N LYS A 277 -4.62 14.04 19.84
CA LYS A 277 -5.39 15.28 19.87
C LYS A 277 -4.64 16.48 19.28
N THR A 278 -3.31 16.49 19.38
CA THR A 278 -2.49 17.68 19.07
C THR A 278 -1.64 17.54 17.81
N ARG A 279 -1.29 16.31 17.42
CA ARG A 279 -0.38 16.01 16.30
C ARG A 279 -1.05 15.36 15.11
N VAL A 280 -2.29 14.95 15.27
CA VAL A 280 -3.07 14.23 14.27
C VAL A 280 -4.33 15.02 14.00
N ASP A 281 -4.53 15.40 12.74
CA ASP A 281 -5.77 16.04 12.31
C ASP A 281 -6.94 15.06 12.48
N PRO A 282 -7.98 15.40 13.27
CA PRO A 282 -9.16 14.56 13.43
C PRO A 282 -9.86 14.20 12.12
N GLU A 283 -9.77 15.05 11.08
CA GLU A 283 -10.40 14.83 9.77
C GLU A 283 -9.55 13.96 8.84
N GLU A 284 -8.26 13.80 9.14
CA GLU A 284 -7.34 12.99 8.34
C GLU A 284 -7.03 11.62 8.97
N VAL A 285 -7.56 11.31 10.15
CA VAL A 285 -7.34 9.99 10.79
C VAL A 285 -7.79 8.89 9.84
N THR A 286 -6.89 7.94 9.63
CA THR A 286 -7.07 6.81 8.71
C THR A 286 -6.34 5.57 9.23
N GLY A 287 -6.71 4.41 8.69
CA GLY A 287 -6.02 3.16 8.99
C GLY A 287 -6.11 2.79 10.48
N SER A 288 -5.10 2.06 10.96
CA SER A 288 -5.05 1.61 12.35
C SER A 288 -4.97 2.74 13.39
N ALA A 289 -4.78 4.00 12.98
CA ALA A 289 -4.75 5.13 13.91
C ALA A 289 -6.08 5.29 14.67
N TYR A 290 -7.21 4.90 14.06
CA TYR A 290 -8.49 4.84 14.78
C TYR A 290 -8.42 3.86 15.94
N PHE A 291 -7.89 2.66 15.70
CA PHE A 291 -7.75 1.65 16.73
C PHE A 291 -6.79 2.09 17.83
N ASP A 292 -5.60 2.55 17.48
CA ASP A 292 -4.59 2.96 18.46
C ASP A 292 -5.10 4.12 19.34
N ARG A 293 -5.81 5.09 18.76
CA ARG A 293 -6.47 6.19 19.49
C ARG A 293 -7.59 5.67 20.39
N ALA A 294 -8.49 4.83 19.87
CA ALA A 294 -9.60 4.27 20.62
C ALA A 294 -9.10 3.44 21.81
N PHE A 295 -8.07 2.62 21.57
CA PHE A 295 -7.45 1.79 22.59
C PHE A 295 -6.75 2.65 23.64
N ALA A 296 -6.03 3.71 23.25
CA ALA A 296 -5.45 4.66 24.20
C ALA A 296 -6.51 5.30 25.10
N ARG A 297 -7.63 5.79 24.52
CA ARG A 297 -8.75 6.38 25.25
C ARG A 297 -9.37 5.38 26.23
N LEU A 298 -9.63 4.16 25.77
CA LEU A 298 -10.19 3.09 26.59
C LEU A 298 -9.29 2.78 27.79
N ARG A 299 -7.99 2.65 27.56
CA ARG A 299 -6.99 2.34 28.59
C ARG A 299 -6.71 3.52 29.53
N ALA A 300 -6.97 4.75 29.09
CA ALA A 300 -6.98 5.94 29.94
C ALA A 300 -8.28 6.09 30.75
N GLY A 301 -9.28 5.21 30.56
CA GLY A 301 -10.55 5.21 31.29
C GLY A 301 -11.68 6.00 30.62
N ASP A 302 -11.44 6.58 29.44
CA ASP A 302 -12.46 7.30 28.68
C ASP A 302 -13.15 6.37 27.68
N VAL A 303 -14.05 5.54 28.22
CA VAL A 303 -14.83 4.56 27.44
C VAL A 303 -15.70 5.27 26.40
N ALA A 304 -16.29 6.41 26.74
CA ALA A 304 -17.18 7.15 25.84
C ALA A 304 -16.42 7.67 24.61
N ALA A 305 -15.24 8.25 24.79
CA ALA A 305 -14.41 8.68 23.67
C ALA A 305 -13.89 7.50 22.84
N ALA A 306 -13.53 6.38 23.47
CA ALA A 306 -13.14 5.17 22.75
C ALA A 306 -14.26 4.63 21.85
N MET A 307 -15.51 4.64 22.34
CA MET A 307 -16.67 4.20 21.58
C MET A 307 -16.99 5.09 20.38
N SER A 308 -16.55 6.35 20.36
CA SER A 308 -16.77 7.25 19.21
C SER A 308 -16.03 6.81 17.94
N ASP A 309 -14.90 6.10 18.08
CA ASP A 309 -14.11 5.58 16.97
C ASP A 309 -14.64 4.24 16.44
N LEU A 310 -15.42 3.53 17.26
CA LEU A 310 -15.81 2.14 17.01
C LEU A 310 -16.63 1.93 15.73
N PRO A 311 -17.61 2.79 15.36
CA PRO A 311 -18.34 2.61 14.10
C PRO A 311 -17.42 2.64 12.86
N HIS A 312 -16.38 3.47 12.89
CA HIS A 312 -15.42 3.55 11.80
C HIS A 312 -14.56 2.28 11.73
N ILE A 313 -14.10 1.79 12.89
CA ILE A 313 -13.29 0.58 13.01
C ILE A 313 -14.10 -0.64 12.56
N GLU A 314 -15.38 -0.74 12.95
CA GLU A 314 -16.26 -1.84 12.52
C GLU A 314 -16.53 -1.80 11.01
N ALA A 315 -16.81 -0.62 10.45
CA ALA A 315 -17.06 -0.46 9.02
C ALA A 315 -15.86 -0.93 8.18
N HIS A 316 -14.64 -0.52 8.55
CA HIS A 316 -13.42 -1.00 7.90
C HIS A 316 -13.16 -2.48 8.19
N GLY A 317 -13.44 -2.95 9.41
CA GLY A 317 -13.28 -4.37 9.79
C GLY A 317 -14.18 -5.32 9.01
N MET A 318 -15.17 -4.82 8.27
CA MET A 318 -15.94 -5.63 7.33
C MET A 318 -15.16 -5.95 6.06
N ILE A 319 -14.13 -5.18 5.68
CA ILE A 319 -13.40 -5.37 4.42
C ILE A 319 -11.88 -5.46 4.57
N ASP A 320 -11.35 -4.99 5.70
CA ASP A 320 -9.91 -5.00 6.00
C ASP A 320 -9.61 -5.93 7.19
N MET A 321 -8.61 -6.78 7.00
CA MET A 321 -8.24 -7.85 7.92
C MET A 321 -7.50 -7.36 9.17
N ASP A 322 -6.80 -6.23 9.12
CA ASP A 322 -6.19 -5.63 10.30
C ASP A 322 -7.25 -4.93 11.13
N PHE A 323 -8.15 -4.15 10.51
CA PHE A 323 -9.28 -3.53 11.21
C PHE A 323 -10.23 -4.55 11.84
N ALA A 324 -10.47 -5.69 11.20
CA ALA A 324 -11.26 -6.76 11.79
C ALA A 324 -10.62 -7.24 13.09
N SER A 325 -9.30 -7.46 13.10
CA SER A 325 -8.58 -7.85 14.33
C SER A 325 -8.54 -6.75 15.39
N ASP A 326 -8.54 -5.48 14.98
CA ASP A 326 -8.59 -4.31 15.87
C ASP A 326 -9.98 -4.15 16.54
N ALA A 327 -11.06 -4.31 15.76
CA ALA A 327 -12.43 -4.34 16.24
C ALA A 327 -12.60 -5.46 17.28
N ALA A 328 -12.05 -6.64 17.00
CA ALA A 328 -12.08 -7.77 17.93
C ALA A 328 -11.42 -7.45 19.28
N ALA A 329 -10.24 -6.82 19.25
CA ALA A 329 -9.54 -6.42 20.47
C ALA A 329 -10.38 -5.43 21.29
N LEU A 330 -10.92 -4.37 20.66
CA LEU A 330 -11.76 -3.39 21.35
C LEU A 330 -13.01 -4.02 21.97
N TRP A 331 -13.74 -4.86 21.23
CA TRP A 331 -14.93 -5.53 21.75
C TRP A 331 -14.60 -6.47 22.92
N GLY A 332 -13.44 -7.13 22.89
CA GLY A 332 -12.95 -7.94 24.01
C GLY A 332 -12.77 -7.12 25.29
N HIS A 333 -12.15 -5.93 25.19
CA HIS A 333 -11.98 -5.03 26.33
C HIS A 333 -13.28 -4.36 26.79
N LEU A 334 -14.23 -4.15 25.88
CA LEU A 334 -15.58 -3.65 26.19
C LEU A 334 -16.49 -4.74 26.79
N GLY A 335 -16.05 -5.99 26.83
CA GLY A 335 -16.76 -7.12 27.42
C GLY A 335 -17.74 -7.86 26.50
N ASP A 336 -17.89 -7.42 25.24
CA ASP A 336 -18.73 -8.10 24.25
C ASP A 336 -17.91 -9.18 23.52
N ARG A 337 -17.78 -10.34 24.17
CA ARG A 337 -17.01 -11.47 23.64
C ARG A 337 -17.58 -11.99 22.33
N ASP A 338 -18.90 -11.94 22.14
CA ASP A 338 -19.52 -12.47 20.93
C ASP A 338 -19.20 -11.60 19.71
N LYS A 339 -19.22 -10.28 19.86
CA LYS A 339 -18.67 -9.39 18.82
C LYS A 339 -17.19 -9.61 18.61
N ALA A 340 -16.41 -9.74 19.68
CA ALA A 340 -14.98 -9.96 19.57
C ALA A 340 -14.65 -11.19 18.71
N PHE A 341 -15.30 -12.34 18.96
CA PHE A 341 -15.08 -13.56 18.18
C PHE A 341 -15.61 -13.45 16.74
N ARG A 342 -16.74 -12.77 16.49
CA ARG A 342 -17.20 -12.51 15.11
C ARG A 342 -16.16 -11.75 14.30
N PHE A 343 -15.50 -10.77 14.90
CA PHE A 343 -14.46 -9.99 14.24
C PHE A 343 -13.12 -10.75 14.14
N LEU A 344 -12.79 -11.64 15.08
CA LEU A 344 -11.65 -12.56 14.94
C LEU A 344 -11.83 -13.52 13.76
N ASP A 345 -13.03 -14.10 13.62
CA ASP A 345 -13.36 -14.96 12.49
C ASP A 345 -13.27 -14.18 11.17
N ARG A 346 -13.78 -12.93 11.15
CA ARG A 346 -13.67 -12.05 9.99
C ARG A 346 -12.22 -11.71 9.64
N ALA A 347 -11.38 -11.43 10.64
CA ALA A 347 -9.96 -11.15 10.42
C ALA A 347 -9.26 -12.33 9.75
N VAL A 348 -9.54 -13.55 10.21
CA VAL A 348 -9.00 -14.78 9.61
C VAL A 348 -9.56 -15.04 8.21
N GLU A 349 -10.85 -14.81 7.98
CA GLU A 349 -11.49 -14.95 6.66
C GLU A 349 -10.84 -14.02 5.63
N LEU A 350 -10.57 -12.77 6.02
CA LEU A 350 -9.84 -11.78 5.22
C LEU A 350 -8.32 -12.00 5.23
N GLY A 351 -7.83 -13.04 5.91
CA GLY A 351 -6.47 -13.52 5.79
C GLY A 351 -5.47 -12.98 6.82
N ASN A 352 -5.89 -12.44 7.94
CA ASN A 352 -5.00 -12.10 9.05
C ASN A 352 -4.74 -13.30 9.95
N ASP A 353 -3.65 -14.01 9.70
CA ASP A 353 -3.14 -15.12 10.51
C ASP A 353 -1.95 -14.70 11.39
N ALA A 354 -1.79 -13.41 11.69
CA ALA A 354 -0.64 -12.88 12.43
C ALA A 354 -0.68 -13.27 13.93
N LEU A 355 -0.29 -14.50 14.25
CA LEU A 355 -0.26 -15.05 15.62
C LEU A 355 0.54 -14.21 16.60
N THR A 356 1.60 -13.54 16.16
CA THR A 356 2.35 -12.56 16.96
C THR A 356 1.44 -11.47 17.51
N LYS A 357 0.46 -10.99 16.73
CA LYS A 357 -0.55 -10.02 17.18
C LYS A 357 -1.52 -10.66 18.17
N TYR A 358 -2.07 -11.83 17.83
CA TYR A 358 -3.08 -12.50 18.66
C TYR A 358 -2.54 -12.96 20.03
N ARG A 359 -1.22 -13.12 20.16
CA ARG A 359 -0.54 -13.45 21.42
C ARG A 359 -0.29 -12.25 22.35
N LYS A 360 -0.61 -11.03 21.94
CA LYS A 360 -0.44 -9.85 22.80
C LYS A 360 -1.54 -9.82 23.86
N ASP A 361 -1.17 -10.15 25.10
CA ASP A 361 -2.07 -10.12 26.27
C ASP A 361 -2.76 -8.77 26.43
N GLU A 362 -2.08 -7.67 26.08
CA GLU A 362 -2.64 -6.33 26.15
C GLU A 362 -3.84 -6.16 25.22
N LEU A 363 -3.83 -6.82 24.06
CA LEU A 363 -4.88 -6.70 23.06
C LEU A 363 -6.00 -7.71 23.28
N PHE A 364 -5.66 -8.97 23.55
CA PHE A 364 -6.62 -10.08 23.57
C PHE A 364 -6.76 -10.80 24.92
N GLY A 365 -6.04 -10.37 25.95
CA GLY A 365 -6.12 -10.92 27.31
C GLY A 365 -7.55 -11.13 27.84
N PRO A 366 -8.51 -10.20 27.62
CA PRO A 366 -9.90 -10.39 28.03
C PRO A 366 -10.61 -11.61 27.43
N LEU A 367 -10.10 -12.14 26.31
CA LEU A 367 -10.65 -13.31 25.60
C LEU A 367 -10.01 -14.63 26.02
N HIS A 368 -8.88 -14.62 26.72
CA HIS A 368 -8.09 -15.83 26.99
C HIS A 368 -8.84 -16.89 27.80
N GLY A 369 -9.78 -16.47 28.64
CA GLY A 369 -10.64 -17.37 29.42
C GLY A 369 -11.89 -17.88 28.68
N ASP A 370 -12.15 -17.40 27.46
CA ASP A 370 -13.29 -17.86 26.67
C ASP A 370 -12.96 -19.21 25.99
N PRO A 371 -13.86 -20.21 26.02
CA PRO A 371 -13.61 -21.53 25.45
C PRO A 371 -13.33 -21.52 23.93
N ARG A 372 -13.70 -20.45 23.21
CA ARG A 372 -13.41 -20.29 21.77
C ARG A 372 -11.98 -19.86 21.48
N TRP A 373 -11.24 -19.32 22.46
CA TRP A 373 -9.92 -18.74 22.25
C TRP A 373 -8.86 -19.74 21.77
N GLU A 374 -8.70 -20.86 22.47
CA GLU A 374 -7.70 -21.86 22.09
C GLU A 374 -8.02 -22.57 20.76
N PRO A 375 -9.29 -22.91 20.44
CA PRO A 375 -9.68 -23.34 19.10
C PRO A 375 -9.31 -22.33 18.00
N PHE A 376 -9.55 -21.04 18.23
CA PHE A 376 -9.17 -19.97 17.30
C PHE A 376 -7.65 -19.95 17.05
N LEU A 377 -6.84 -19.91 18.11
CA LEU A 377 -5.37 -19.92 17.99
C LEU A 377 -4.84 -21.20 17.33
N SER A 378 -5.45 -22.34 17.63
CA SER A 378 -5.09 -23.62 17.01
C SER A 378 -5.35 -23.62 15.50
N GLY A 379 -6.44 -22.99 15.05
CA GLY A 379 -6.72 -22.78 13.62
C GLY A 379 -5.67 -21.91 12.94
N VAL A 380 -5.31 -20.78 13.57
CA VAL A 380 -4.25 -19.87 13.10
C VAL A 380 -2.91 -20.61 12.98
N ARG A 381 -2.47 -21.31 14.02
CA ARG A 381 -1.19 -22.08 14.02
C ARG A 381 -1.12 -23.08 12.86
N ARG A 382 -2.20 -23.82 12.61
CA ARG A 382 -2.25 -24.81 11.51
C ARG A 382 -2.06 -24.17 10.13
N ARG A 383 -2.66 -22.99 9.90
CA ARG A 383 -2.49 -22.26 8.64
C ARG A 383 -1.06 -21.73 8.50
N ILE A 384 -0.48 -21.16 9.57
CA ILE A 384 0.92 -20.71 9.58
C ILE A 384 1.89 -21.84 9.20
N GLU A 385 1.73 -23.03 9.76
CA GLU A 385 2.57 -24.19 9.42
C GLU A 385 2.48 -24.58 7.94
N THR A 386 1.35 -24.30 7.30
CA THR A 386 1.14 -24.54 5.88
C THR A 386 1.86 -23.46 5.05
N TYR A 387 1.68 -22.18 5.40
CA TYR A 387 2.38 -21.07 4.74
C TYR A 387 3.90 -21.21 4.81
N ARG A 388 4.47 -21.59 5.96
CA ARG A 388 5.92 -21.81 6.11
C ARG A 388 6.48 -22.91 5.22
N ARG A 389 5.65 -23.87 4.78
CA ARG A 389 6.05 -24.92 3.83
C ARG A 389 5.97 -24.46 2.38
N GLU A 390 5.00 -23.59 2.09
CA GLU A 390 4.67 -23.16 0.73
C GLU A 390 5.41 -21.89 0.29
N PHE A 391 5.54 -20.91 1.19
CA PHE A 391 6.14 -19.62 0.92
C PHE A 391 7.61 -19.65 1.30
N ARG A 392 8.49 -19.72 0.28
CA ARG A 392 9.93 -19.75 0.50
C ARG A 392 10.52 -18.34 0.45
N TRP A 393 11.43 -18.05 1.37
CA TRP A 393 12.21 -16.82 1.42
C TRP A 393 13.58 -17.08 2.11
N PRO A 394 14.70 -16.45 1.68
CA PRO A 394 14.83 -15.65 0.46
C PRO A 394 14.53 -16.51 -0.77
N LEU A 395 14.01 -15.86 -1.80
CA LEU A 395 13.71 -16.55 -3.05
C LEU A 395 15.02 -16.93 -3.75
N PRO A 396 15.11 -18.12 -4.36
CA PRO A 396 16.28 -18.49 -5.14
C PRO A 396 16.52 -17.51 -6.30
N GLU A 397 17.79 -17.33 -6.65
CA GLU A 397 18.27 -16.49 -7.76
C GLU A 397 17.68 -16.89 -9.10
#